data_AF-A0A821BZT2-F1
#
_entry.id   AF-A0A821BZT2-F1
#
_cell.length_a   1.000
_cell.length_b   1.000
_cell.length_c   1.000
_cell.angle_alpha   90.00
_cell.angle_beta   90.00
_cell.angle_gamma   90.00
#
_symmetry.space_group_name_H-M   'P 1'
#
loop_
_entity.id
_entity.type
_entity.pdbx_description
1 polymer ?
#
loop_
_entity_poly.entity_id
_entity_poly.type
_entity_poly.pdbx_seq_one_letter_code
_entity_poly.pdbx_strand_id
1 'polypeptide(L)'
;MMSLPFKSQNTKAAATKRIIRDLRDLDKHPIPGLGVSCPDESNPFILHCNVLINDGPYQGIIIHLILHIPEDYPLTGPAGNIAPGLEFDSSFHAHIHYDGSPGYTLSTALLQIVTFFAEPDLVVNPPPERIEHLHRVVKHFKCSTCGHTYDKPNPTIVDYTAIVSVKPEENQETITQDNEEQLKAERERMKFHEELLEKLTCGVTKQNVIEDNICLGYPLLIKRDHTGRLWSEIVLELISYDAYIAEIQKSGGDKLDFYENCQFRSVTGRDYNHWLPIYINENHFEKGKIIIQNSISVIHYGTARGSVKYDFTPSIALSVLTSLMNKSAVQLFNGQMFESKYAIEAYCHFLRLLMHFIDIYPELDRKINERIEDFTRKLCYRNKNTIPDIGEFLIQIALSSKYELSEIRKYVYEEYFARQVFWIQRNSSIKNLLDIQSGDLPDIFKSAKVSNHLLVFNLEMAQTFIFSGVKKFLDAAYGYPPPVIVENFQQRLKAIKAIDKYSEFIQAIKLDNMIKSSDDVIDLIKRSIHISNEQGYTRIFSRAEERIEHQNKRTRYDHEHQRRYYH
;
A
#
# COMPACT_ATOMS: atom_id res chain seq x y z
N MET A 1 23.60 0.97 21.72
CA MET A 1 24.19 1.12 20.37
C MET A 1 23.70 -0.05 19.52
N MET A 2 22.58 0.13 18.82
CA MET A 2 22.25 -0.74 17.70
C MET A 2 22.08 0.17 16.50
N SER A 3 23.21 0.53 15.90
CA SER A 3 23.23 0.88 14.49
C SER A 3 22.58 -0.30 13.74
N LEU A 4 21.68 -0.01 12.81
CA LEU A 4 21.20 -1.03 11.86
C LEU A 4 22.44 -1.77 11.35
N PRO A 5 22.45 -3.12 11.32
CA PRO A 5 23.58 -3.85 10.78
C PRO A 5 23.64 -3.60 9.28
N PHE A 6 24.25 -2.48 8.88
CA PHE A 6 24.59 -2.18 7.51
C PHE A 6 25.74 -3.12 7.13
N LYS A 7 25.40 -4.36 6.78
CA LYS A 7 26.29 -5.12 5.92
C LYS A 7 26.23 -4.41 4.57
N SER A 8 27.33 -3.75 4.20
CA SER A 8 27.58 -3.34 2.83
C SER A 8 27.34 -4.57 1.95
N GLN A 9 26.21 -4.59 1.24
CA GLN A 9 26.00 -5.60 0.22
C GLN A 9 26.99 -5.30 -0.90
N ASN A 10 27.61 -6.35 -1.44
CA ASN A 10 28.37 -6.22 -2.66
C ASN A 10 27.39 -5.86 -3.79
N THR A 11 27.23 -4.57 -4.05
CA THR A 11 26.28 -3.98 -5.00
C THR A 11 26.40 -4.64 -6.37
N LYS A 12 27.64 -4.89 -6.81
CA LYS A 12 27.94 -5.57 -8.07
C LYS A 12 27.34 -6.98 -8.14
N ALA A 13 27.43 -7.78 -7.09
CA ALA A 13 26.89 -9.14 -7.07
C ALA A 13 25.35 -9.14 -7.09
N ALA A 14 24.72 -8.17 -6.42
CA ALA A 14 23.26 -8.00 -6.48
C ALA A 14 22.79 -7.56 -7.87
N ALA A 15 23.51 -6.62 -8.49
CA ALA A 15 23.25 -6.17 -9.86
C ALA A 15 23.39 -7.31 -10.87
N THR A 16 24.46 -8.13 -10.80
CA THR A 16 24.62 -9.32 -11.67
C THR A 16 23.43 -10.27 -11.57
N LYS A 17 22.96 -10.57 -10.34
CA LYS A 17 21.78 -11.44 -10.15
C LYS A 17 20.52 -10.84 -10.78
N ARG A 18 20.32 -9.53 -10.63
CA ARG A 18 19.19 -8.83 -11.24
C ARG A 18 19.26 -8.87 -12.78
N ILE A 19 20.43 -8.63 -13.37
CA ILE A 19 20.64 -8.70 -14.82
C ILE A 19 20.28 -10.08 -15.37
N ILE A 20 20.79 -11.14 -14.74
CA ILE A 20 20.49 -12.52 -15.15
C ILE A 20 19.00 -12.82 -15.08
N ARG A 21 18.30 -12.32 -14.05
CA ARG A 21 16.85 -12.47 -13.93
C ARG A 21 16.11 -11.77 -15.07
N ASP A 22 16.46 -10.52 -15.36
CA ASP A 22 15.85 -9.76 -16.45
C ASP A 22 16.09 -10.39 -17.82
N LEU A 23 17.28 -10.97 -18.05
CA LEU A 23 17.57 -11.72 -19.28
C LEU A 23 16.70 -12.99 -19.39
N ARG A 24 16.53 -13.74 -18.29
CA ARG A 24 15.61 -14.90 -18.28
C ARG A 24 14.16 -14.50 -18.51
N ASP A 25 13.75 -13.35 -17.98
CA ASP A 25 12.39 -12.84 -18.18
C ASP A 25 12.16 -12.44 -19.64
N LEU A 26 13.17 -11.86 -20.30
CA LEU A 26 13.18 -11.59 -21.74
C LEU A 26 13.15 -12.87 -22.58
N ASP A 27 13.88 -13.92 -22.18
CA ASP A 27 13.86 -15.21 -22.88
C ASP A 27 12.48 -15.88 -22.79
N LYS A 28 11.82 -15.78 -21.62
CA LYS A 28 10.46 -16.31 -21.40
C LYS A 28 9.39 -15.50 -22.11
N HIS A 29 9.55 -14.19 -22.16
CA HIS A 29 8.59 -13.25 -22.74
C HIS A 29 9.27 -12.36 -23.79
N PRO A 30 9.64 -12.95 -24.94
CA PRO A 30 10.39 -12.23 -25.96
C PRO A 30 9.58 -11.08 -26.55
N ILE A 31 10.24 -9.95 -26.76
CA ILE A 31 9.64 -8.75 -27.38
C ILE A 31 9.80 -8.88 -28.90
N PRO A 32 8.71 -8.87 -29.70
CA PRO A 32 8.80 -8.89 -31.15
C PRO A 32 9.66 -7.75 -31.69
N GLY A 33 10.52 -8.04 -32.67
CA GLY A 33 11.42 -7.04 -33.26
C GLY A 33 12.63 -6.69 -32.40
N LEU A 34 12.85 -7.38 -31.28
CA LEU A 34 14.00 -7.17 -30.40
C LEU A 34 14.87 -8.42 -30.31
N GLY A 35 16.18 -8.23 -30.20
CA GLY A 35 17.14 -9.26 -29.78
C GLY A 35 18.06 -8.70 -28.71
N VAL A 36 18.39 -9.49 -27.69
CA VAL A 36 19.29 -9.10 -26.59
C VAL A 36 20.30 -10.21 -26.35
N SER A 37 21.57 -9.87 -26.14
CA SER A 37 22.58 -10.81 -25.65
C SER A 37 23.61 -10.14 -24.76
N CYS A 38 24.26 -10.98 -23.96
CA CYS A 38 25.47 -10.65 -23.20
C CYS A 38 26.68 -11.19 -24.00
N PRO A 39 27.43 -10.36 -24.74
CA PRO A 39 28.52 -10.85 -25.60
C PRO A 39 29.67 -11.47 -24.82
N ASP A 40 29.91 -10.99 -23.60
CA ASP A 40 30.92 -11.49 -22.68
C ASP A 40 30.24 -11.89 -21.37
N GLU A 41 30.07 -13.19 -21.15
CA GLU A 41 29.46 -13.72 -19.93
C GLU A 41 30.23 -13.34 -18.65
N SER A 42 31.52 -12.99 -18.76
CA SER A 42 32.32 -12.52 -17.63
C SER A 42 32.02 -11.06 -17.25
N ASN A 43 31.39 -10.30 -18.14
CA ASN A 43 30.98 -8.91 -17.91
C ASN A 43 29.50 -8.67 -18.26
N PRO A 44 28.56 -9.05 -17.38
CA PRO A 44 27.13 -8.91 -17.61
C PRO A 44 26.64 -7.45 -17.62
N PHE A 45 27.50 -6.47 -17.36
CA PHE A 45 27.15 -5.05 -17.31
C PHE A 45 27.14 -4.38 -18.68
N ILE A 46 27.49 -5.11 -19.74
CA ILE A 46 27.44 -4.64 -21.12
C ILE A 46 26.58 -5.60 -21.93
N LEU A 47 25.42 -5.13 -22.38
CA LEU A 47 24.53 -5.91 -23.24
C LEU A 47 24.52 -5.32 -24.65
N HIS A 48 24.40 -6.19 -25.64
CA HIS A 48 24.16 -5.80 -27.02
C HIS A 48 22.71 -6.08 -27.38
N CYS A 49 22.08 -5.15 -28.08
CA CYS A 49 20.69 -5.28 -28.49
C CYS A 49 20.52 -4.96 -29.97
N ASN A 50 19.60 -5.65 -30.64
CA ASN A 50 19.15 -5.33 -31.98
C ASN A 50 17.67 -4.97 -31.92
N VAL A 51 17.31 -3.81 -32.47
CA VAL A 51 15.93 -3.35 -32.55
C VAL A 51 15.56 -3.20 -34.02
N LEU A 52 14.59 -3.98 -34.49
CA LEU A 52 13.96 -3.79 -35.79
C LEU A 52 12.82 -2.77 -35.63
N ILE A 53 12.91 -1.67 -36.37
CA ILE A 53 11.87 -0.64 -36.37
C ILE A 53 10.79 -1.04 -37.38
N ASN A 54 9.57 -1.30 -36.89
CA ASN A 54 8.48 -1.78 -37.73
C ASN A 54 7.61 -0.66 -38.31
N ASP A 55 7.61 0.51 -37.68
CA ASP A 55 6.75 1.65 -38.03
C ASP A 55 7.50 2.97 -37.90
N GLY A 56 6.97 4.04 -38.50
CA GLY A 56 7.56 5.38 -38.44
C GLY A 56 8.65 5.67 -39.48
N PRO A 57 9.37 6.80 -39.36
CA PRO A 57 10.32 7.28 -40.37
C PRO A 57 11.55 6.38 -40.55
N TYR A 58 11.83 5.49 -39.59
CA TYR A 58 12.96 4.56 -39.63
C TYR A 58 12.56 3.11 -39.93
N GLN A 59 11.34 2.89 -40.44
CA GLN A 59 10.82 1.56 -40.75
C GLN A 59 11.80 0.71 -41.58
N GLY A 60 12.03 -0.53 -41.15
CA GLY A 60 12.91 -1.51 -41.81
C GLY A 60 14.40 -1.37 -41.47
N ILE A 61 14.76 -0.43 -40.59
CA ILE A 61 16.12 -0.30 -40.04
C ILE A 61 16.28 -1.23 -38.84
N ILE A 62 17.43 -1.90 -38.78
CA ILE A 62 17.89 -2.62 -37.58
C ILE A 62 18.91 -1.74 -36.87
N ILE A 63 18.58 -1.30 -35.66
CA ILE A 63 19.47 -0.48 -34.83
C ILE A 63 20.23 -1.40 -33.88
N HIS A 64 21.56 -1.41 -33.98
CA HIS A 64 22.43 -2.08 -33.03
C HIS A 64 22.76 -1.14 -31.86
N LEU A 65 22.39 -1.53 -30.65
CA LEU A 65 22.56 -0.76 -29.42
C LEU A 65 23.52 -1.45 -28.46
N ILE A 66 24.25 -0.66 -27.69
CA ILE A 66 25.06 -1.10 -26.56
C ILE A 66 24.45 -0.51 -25.30
N LEU A 67 23.99 -1.38 -24.40
CA LEU A 67 23.48 -1.00 -23.09
C LEU A 67 24.56 -1.16 -22.04
N HIS A 68 24.75 -0.09 -21.27
CA HIS A 68 25.62 -0.02 -20.11
C HIS A 68 24.78 -0.09 -18.84
N ILE A 69 24.95 -1.17 -18.08
CA ILE A 69 24.24 -1.37 -16.82
C ILE A 69 25.15 -0.93 -15.67
N PRO A 70 24.68 -0.06 -14.75
CA PRO A 70 25.50 0.39 -13.64
C PRO A 70 25.66 -0.67 -12.54
N GLU A 71 26.70 -0.56 -11.71
CA GLU A 71 26.98 -1.54 -10.64
C GLU A 71 25.97 -1.52 -9.48
N ASP A 72 25.14 -0.47 -9.38
CA ASP A 72 24.04 -0.33 -8.42
C ASP A 72 22.66 -0.61 -9.06
N TYR A 73 22.62 -1.21 -10.24
CA TYR A 73 21.37 -1.66 -10.88
C TYR A 73 20.59 -2.60 -9.94
N PRO A 74 19.27 -2.41 -9.74
CA PRO A 74 18.33 -1.59 -10.52
C PRO A 74 17.97 -0.23 -9.91
N LEU A 75 18.77 0.28 -8.97
CA LEU A 75 18.53 1.59 -8.35
C LEU A 75 18.84 2.73 -9.31
N THR A 76 19.86 2.54 -10.15
CA THR A 76 20.15 3.39 -11.30
C THR A 76 19.81 2.61 -12.56
N GLY A 77 19.06 3.22 -13.47
CA GLY A 77 18.65 2.60 -14.73
C GLY A 77 19.82 2.38 -15.69
N PRO A 78 19.67 1.51 -16.70
CA PRO A 78 20.67 1.32 -17.74
C PRO A 78 20.78 2.57 -18.62
N ALA A 79 21.96 2.78 -19.21
CA ALA A 79 22.18 3.80 -20.23
C ALA A 79 22.45 3.13 -21.58
N GLY A 80 21.98 3.72 -22.68
CA GLY A 80 22.13 3.15 -24.01
C GLY A 80 22.81 4.11 -24.98
N ASN A 81 23.69 3.58 -25.82
CA ASN A 81 24.17 4.26 -27.02
C ASN A 81 24.01 3.38 -28.25
N ILE A 82 23.84 4.02 -29.39
CA ILE A 82 23.90 3.36 -30.68
C ILE A 82 25.35 2.89 -30.91
N ALA A 83 25.51 1.73 -31.53
CA ALA A 83 26.84 1.17 -31.77
C ALA A 83 27.67 2.12 -32.66
N PRO A 84 28.96 2.35 -32.32
CA PRO A 84 29.82 3.25 -33.09
C PRO A 84 29.91 2.84 -34.57
N GLY A 85 29.76 3.79 -35.48
CA GLY A 85 29.79 3.55 -36.94
C GLY A 85 28.40 3.50 -37.59
N LEU A 86 27.33 3.48 -36.80
CA LEU A 86 25.99 3.83 -37.25
C LEU A 86 25.88 5.37 -37.18
N GLU A 87 25.72 6.04 -38.32
CA GLU A 87 25.74 7.51 -38.46
C GLU A 87 24.47 8.21 -37.91
N PHE A 88 24.01 7.81 -36.73
CA PHE A 88 23.00 8.53 -35.96
C PHE A 88 23.69 9.70 -35.25
N ASP A 89 23.50 10.93 -35.76
CA ASP A 89 24.03 12.16 -35.15
C ASP A 89 23.09 12.66 -34.01
N SER A 90 23.40 13.82 -33.41
CA SER A 90 22.57 14.42 -32.34
C SER A 90 21.17 14.82 -32.80
N SER A 91 20.94 14.99 -34.12
CA SER A 91 19.59 15.18 -34.70
C SER A 91 18.78 13.88 -34.78
N PHE A 92 19.43 12.74 -34.48
CA PHE A 92 18.84 11.40 -34.42
C PHE A 92 18.95 10.73 -33.03
N HIS A 93 19.24 11.52 -31.98
CA HIS A 93 19.33 11.05 -30.59
C HIS A 93 20.39 9.95 -30.35
N ALA A 94 21.65 10.23 -30.69
CA ALA A 94 22.80 9.34 -30.47
C ALA A 94 22.99 8.80 -29.02
N HIS A 95 22.38 9.46 -28.03
CA HIS A 95 22.39 9.05 -26.62
C HIS A 95 20.96 8.92 -26.10
N ILE A 96 20.64 7.75 -25.54
CA ILE A 96 19.37 7.51 -24.89
C ILE A 96 19.59 7.69 -23.39
N HIS A 97 19.19 8.85 -22.89
CA HIS A 97 19.20 9.12 -21.45
C HIS A 97 17.91 8.60 -20.83
N TYR A 98 18.06 7.58 -19.99
CA TYR A 98 16.97 6.99 -19.26
C TYR A 98 16.70 7.79 -17.98
N ASP A 99 15.53 8.40 -17.84
CA ASP A 99 15.06 9.00 -16.59
C ASP A 99 14.52 7.90 -15.66
N GLY A 100 15.40 6.96 -15.29
CA GLY A 100 14.99 5.73 -14.64
C GLY A 100 14.32 5.92 -13.28
N SER A 101 13.14 5.34 -13.12
CA SER A 101 12.60 4.98 -11.82
C SER A 101 13.18 3.62 -11.39
N PRO A 102 13.54 3.42 -10.10
CA PRO A 102 13.95 2.13 -9.57
C PRO A 102 12.91 1.06 -9.95
N GLY A 103 13.34 -0.17 -10.27
CA GLY A 103 12.41 -1.28 -10.53
C GLY A 103 11.90 -1.46 -11.96
N TYR A 104 12.28 -0.57 -12.88
CA TYR A 104 12.15 -0.85 -14.32
C TYR A 104 12.95 -2.10 -14.70
N THR A 105 12.38 -2.91 -15.59
CA THR A 105 13.04 -4.10 -16.15
C THR A 105 13.81 -3.74 -17.41
N LEU A 106 14.79 -4.56 -17.80
CA LEU A 106 15.41 -4.46 -19.12
C LEU A 106 14.34 -4.51 -20.22
N SER A 107 13.31 -5.34 -20.07
CA SER A 107 12.17 -5.39 -21.00
C SER A 107 11.47 -4.04 -21.13
N THR A 108 11.15 -3.39 -20.01
CA THR A 108 10.48 -2.07 -20.02
C THR A 108 11.38 -0.99 -20.64
N ALA A 109 12.67 -0.99 -20.30
CA ALA A 109 13.62 -0.04 -20.87
C ALA A 109 13.76 -0.22 -22.39
N LEU A 110 13.83 -1.47 -22.86
CA LEU A 110 13.92 -1.80 -24.28
C LEU A 110 12.64 -1.49 -25.04
N LEU A 111 11.46 -1.74 -24.45
CA LEU A 111 10.16 -1.36 -25.00
C LEU A 111 10.05 0.16 -25.19
N GLN A 112 10.54 0.95 -24.24
CA GLN A 112 10.59 2.41 -24.39
C GLN A 112 11.51 2.82 -25.55
N ILE A 113 12.66 2.16 -25.72
CA ILE A 113 13.56 2.41 -26.85
C ILE A 113 12.89 2.07 -28.18
N VAL A 114 12.20 0.93 -28.27
CA VAL A 114 11.45 0.53 -29.49
C VAL A 114 10.38 1.58 -29.81
N THR A 115 9.60 1.99 -28.80
CA THR A 115 8.54 2.99 -28.94
C THR A 115 9.11 4.33 -29.38
N PHE A 116 10.23 4.75 -28.80
CA PHE A 116 10.90 6.01 -29.14
C PHE A 116 11.33 6.08 -30.60
N PHE A 117 11.88 5.00 -31.16
CA PHE A 117 12.29 5.00 -32.57
C PHE A 117 11.12 4.80 -33.55
N ALA A 118 10.03 4.16 -33.11
CA ALA A 118 8.81 4.06 -33.90
C ALA A 118 8.06 5.40 -34.00
N GLU A 119 8.01 6.15 -32.89
CA GLU A 119 7.37 7.46 -32.79
C GLU A 119 8.36 8.51 -32.24
N PRO A 120 9.38 8.90 -33.01
CA PRO A 120 10.39 9.83 -32.54
C PRO A 120 9.80 11.24 -32.40
N ASP A 121 10.09 11.92 -31.29
CA ASP A 121 9.62 13.29 -31.01
C ASP A 121 10.44 14.33 -31.81
N LEU A 122 10.29 14.29 -33.13
CA LEU A 122 11.04 15.13 -34.07
C LEU A 122 10.27 16.41 -34.37
N VAL A 123 10.92 17.56 -34.15
CA VAL A 123 10.39 18.88 -34.53
C VAL A 123 10.22 18.98 -36.06
N VAL A 124 11.06 18.28 -36.83
CA VAL A 124 11.02 18.19 -38.30
C VAL A 124 11.42 16.78 -38.72
N ASN A 125 10.63 16.15 -39.58
CA ASN A 125 10.96 14.83 -40.12
C ASN A 125 12.22 14.89 -41.00
N PRO A 126 13.13 13.90 -40.89
CA PRO A 126 14.34 13.86 -41.68
C PRO A 126 14.01 13.69 -43.19
N PRO A 127 14.77 14.33 -44.09
CA PRO A 127 14.57 14.17 -45.53
C PRO A 127 14.72 12.69 -45.96
N PRO A 128 13.96 12.22 -46.95
CA PRO A 128 14.05 10.84 -47.44
C PRO A 128 15.48 10.39 -47.81
N GLU A 129 16.29 11.29 -48.38
CA GLU A 129 17.68 11.02 -48.75
C GLU A 129 18.56 10.66 -47.55
N ARG A 130 18.33 11.30 -46.38
CA ARG A 130 19.04 10.99 -45.14
C ARG A 130 18.62 9.62 -44.60
N ILE A 131 17.34 9.28 -44.69
CA ILE A 131 16.83 7.96 -44.28
C ILE A 131 17.42 6.86 -45.18
N GLU A 132 17.44 7.08 -46.50
CA GLU A 132 18.01 6.12 -47.45
C GLU A 132 19.53 5.95 -47.27
N HIS A 133 20.25 7.05 -46.97
CA HIS A 133 21.65 6.97 -46.56
C HIS A 133 21.83 6.13 -45.28
N LEU A 134 20.97 6.35 -44.28
CA LEU A 134 21.00 5.57 -43.04
C LEU A 134 20.76 4.08 -43.28
N HIS A 135 19.81 3.71 -44.14
CA HIS A 135 19.61 2.32 -44.57
C HIS A 135 20.87 1.73 -45.22
N ARG A 136 21.58 2.50 -46.05
CA ARG A 136 22.83 2.04 -46.66
C ARG A 136 23.92 1.82 -45.62
N VAL A 137 24.09 2.75 -44.68
CA VAL A 137 25.07 2.65 -43.60
C VAL A 137 24.80 1.41 -42.74
N VAL A 138 23.55 1.24 -42.30
CA VAL A 138 23.12 0.10 -41.45
C VAL A 138 23.34 -1.24 -42.16
N LYS A 139 23.04 -1.34 -43.46
CA LYS A 139 23.25 -2.59 -44.23
C LYS A 139 24.71 -3.01 -44.30
N HIS A 140 25.64 -2.07 -44.30
CA HIS A 140 27.08 -2.35 -44.37
C HIS A 140 27.75 -2.38 -42.99
N PHE A 141 27.00 -2.09 -41.92
CA PHE A 141 27.52 -2.08 -40.57
C PHE A 141 27.87 -3.50 -40.10
N LYS A 142 29.03 -3.62 -39.44
CA LYS A 142 29.47 -4.84 -38.78
C LYS A 142 30.00 -4.52 -37.40
N CYS A 143 29.39 -5.10 -36.37
CA CYS A 143 29.89 -4.94 -35.00
C CYS A 143 31.18 -5.75 -34.81
N SER A 144 32.23 -5.12 -34.30
CA SER A 144 33.51 -5.76 -33.99
C SER A 144 33.45 -6.67 -32.74
N THR A 145 32.53 -6.40 -31.81
CA THR A 145 32.42 -7.14 -30.54
C THR A 145 31.59 -8.42 -30.67
N CYS A 146 30.35 -8.32 -31.16
CA CYS A 146 29.43 -9.45 -31.23
C CYS A 146 29.30 -10.05 -32.63
N GLY A 147 29.91 -9.45 -33.66
CA GLY A 147 29.80 -9.93 -35.04
C GLY A 147 28.44 -9.68 -35.70
N HIS A 148 27.58 -8.84 -35.13
CA HIS A 148 26.33 -8.38 -35.75
C HIS A 148 26.57 -7.87 -37.17
N THR A 149 25.66 -8.24 -38.08
CA THR A 149 25.51 -7.68 -39.42
C THR A 149 24.02 -7.56 -39.74
N TYR A 150 23.65 -6.78 -40.76
CA TYR A 150 22.26 -6.65 -41.17
C TYR A 150 21.62 -8.00 -41.58
N ASP A 151 22.32 -8.80 -42.39
CA ASP A 151 21.79 -10.09 -42.88
C ASP A 151 21.84 -11.21 -41.83
N LYS A 152 22.73 -11.08 -40.84
CA LYS A 152 22.84 -12.01 -39.71
C LYS A 152 22.88 -11.21 -38.39
N PRO A 153 21.70 -10.74 -37.92
CA PRO A 153 21.62 -10.03 -36.66
C PRO A 153 22.12 -10.91 -35.51
N ASN A 154 23.06 -10.40 -34.72
CA ASN A 154 23.52 -11.03 -33.48
C ASN A 154 23.52 -9.98 -32.37
N PRO A 155 22.70 -10.09 -31.31
CA PRO A 155 21.68 -11.12 -31.04
C PRO A 155 20.60 -11.25 -32.13
N THR A 156 20.04 -12.44 -32.29
CA THR A 156 18.97 -12.69 -33.26
C THR A 156 17.73 -11.91 -32.86
N ILE A 157 17.05 -11.31 -33.84
CA ILE A 157 15.81 -10.57 -33.62
C ILE A 157 14.65 -11.56 -33.57
N VAL A 158 13.78 -11.41 -32.57
CA VAL A 158 12.58 -12.25 -32.48
C VAL A 158 11.57 -11.82 -33.54
N ASP A 159 11.18 -12.76 -34.40
CA ASP A 159 10.25 -12.50 -35.49
C ASP A 159 8.80 -12.44 -35.00
N TYR A 160 8.01 -11.50 -35.55
CA TYR A 160 6.58 -11.32 -35.24
C TYR A 160 5.76 -12.57 -35.58
N THR A 161 6.16 -13.30 -36.63
CA THR A 161 5.44 -14.50 -37.10
C THR A 161 5.71 -15.74 -36.26
N ALA A 162 6.85 -15.81 -35.56
CA ALA A 162 7.23 -16.93 -34.72
C ALA A 162 6.40 -17.01 -33.42
N ILE A 163 5.98 -15.86 -32.87
CA ILE A 163 5.22 -15.79 -31.62
C ILE A 163 3.76 -16.25 -31.82
N VAL A 164 3.16 -15.98 -32.98
CA VAL A 164 1.78 -16.38 -33.32
C VAL A 164 1.67 -17.89 -33.61
N SER A 165 2.80 -18.55 -33.90
CA SER A 165 2.84 -19.94 -34.38
C SER A 165 2.97 -20.99 -33.27
N VAL A 166 3.11 -20.58 -32.00
CA VAL A 166 3.15 -21.52 -30.86
C VAL A 166 1.72 -21.92 -30.48
N LYS A 167 1.14 -22.84 -31.26
CA LYS A 167 0.06 -23.68 -30.73
C LYS A 167 0.69 -24.68 -29.75
N PRO A 168 0.12 -24.90 -28.56
CA PRO A 168 0.60 -25.97 -27.70
C PRO A 168 0.45 -27.28 -28.47
N GLU A 169 1.57 -28.01 -28.64
CA GLU A 169 1.55 -29.36 -29.16
C GLU A 169 0.67 -30.21 -28.23
N GLU A 170 -0.57 -30.46 -28.65
CA GLU A 170 -1.42 -31.49 -28.06
C GLU A 170 -0.79 -32.83 -28.40
N ASN A 171 0.08 -33.33 -27.52
CA ASN A 171 0.41 -34.74 -27.49
C ASN A 171 -0.90 -35.51 -27.30
N GLN A 172 -1.35 -36.18 -28.37
CA GLN A 172 -2.52 -37.06 -28.39
C GLN A 172 -2.22 -38.34 -27.60
N GLU A 173 -2.10 -38.22 -26.29
CA GLU A 173 -2.36 -39.34 -25.39
C GLU A 173 -3.85 -39.36 -25.08
N THR A 174 -4.47 -40.54 -25.12
CA THR A 174 -5.90 -40.74 -24.86
C THR A 174 -6.24 -40.28 -23.43
N ILE A 175 -6.71 -39.05 -23.27
CA ILE A 175 -7.04 -38.47 -21.96
C ILE A 175 -8.38 -39.05 -21.50
N THR A 176 -8.38 -39.78 -20.39
CA THR A 176 -9.60 -40.19 -19.68
C THR A 176 -10.20 -39.00 -18.94
N GLN A 177 -11.52 -38.99 -18.65
CA GLN A 177 -12.16 -37.89 -17.90
C GLN A 177 -11.48 -37.61 -16.54
N ASP A 178 -10.96 -38.64 -15.87
CA ASP A 178 -10.19 -38.51 -14.63
C ASP A 178 -8.84 -37.77 -14.82
N ASN A 179 -8.19 -37.95 -15.98
CA ASN A 179 -6.95 -37.26 -16.31
C ASN A 179 -7.21 -35.77 -16.65
N GLU A 180 -8.35 -35.45 -17.25
CA GLU A 180 -8.76 -34.07 -17.55
C GLU A 180 -8.99 -33.25 -16.26
N GLU A 181 -9.66 -33.84 -15.26
CA GLU A 181 -9.95 -33.17 -13.99
C GLU A 181 -8.67 -32.96 -13.15
N GLN A 182 -7.76 -33.93 -13.16
CA GLN A 182 -6.43 -33.81 -12.53
C GLN A 182 -5.55 -32.75 -13.21
N LEU A 183 -5.47 -32.74 -14.56
CA LEU A 183 -4.73 -31.72 -15.29
C LEU A 183 -5.30 -30.31 -15.05
N LYS A 184 -6.62 -30.18 -14.94
CA LYS A 184 -7.27 -28.91 -14.64
C LYS A 184 -6.90 -28.42 -13.24
N ALA A 185 -6.98 -29.28 -12.23
CA ALA A 185 -6.59 -28.94 -10.87
C ALA A 185 -5.11 -28.56 -10.75
N GLU A 186 -4.24 -29.26 -11.48
CA GLU A 186 -2.80 -28.97 -11.51
C GLU A 186 -2.50 -27.62 -12.18
N ARG A 187 -3.16 -27.31 -13.31
CA ARG A 187 -3.08 -26.00 -13.97
C ARG A 187 -3.57 -24.86 -13.07
N GLU A 188 -4.70 -25.05 -12.39
CA GLU A 188 -5.23 -24.06 -11.44
C GLU A 188 -4.26 -23.83 -10.27
N ARG A 189 -3.63 -24.88 -9.76
CA ARG A 189 -2.63 -24.78 -8.70
C ARG A 189 -1.36 -24.05 -9.16
N MET A 190 -0.86 -24.35 -10.37
CA MET A 190 0.29 -23.65 -10.95
C MET A 190 -0.01 -22.16 -11.13
N LYS A 191 -1.17 -21.83 -11.70
CA LYS A 191 -1.61 -20.45 -11.89
C LYS A 191 -1.70 -19.69 -10.56
N PHE A 192 -2.30 -20.30 -9.54
CA PHE A 192 -2.34 -19.71 -8.20
C PHE A 192 -0.95 -19.47 -7.61
N HIS A 193 -0.02 -20.41 -7.81
CA HIS A 193 1.35 -20.27 -7.35
C HIS A 193 2.10 -19.13 -8.04
N GLU A 194 1.94 -18.99 -9.36
CA GLU A 194 2.51 -17.89 -10.14
C GLU A 194 1.96 -16.52 -9.71
N GLU A 195 0.64 -16.39 -9.56
CA GLU A 195 0.01 -15.15 -9.07
C GLU A 195 0.52 -14.77 -7.67
N LEU A 196 0.73 -15.76 -6.81
CA LEU A 196 1.25 -15.55 -5.47
C LEU A 196 2.73 -15.15 -5.47
N LEU A 197 3.55 -15.77 -6.33
CA LEU A 197 4.95 -15.41 -6.51
C LEU A 197 5.09 -13.96 -6.98
N GLU A 198 4.30 -13.55 -7.96
CA GLU A 198 4.29 -12.17 -8.46
C GLU A 198 3.97 -11.17 -7.34
N LYS A 199 2.95 -11.48 -6.52
CA LYS A 199 2.57 -10.68 -5.36
C LYS A 199 3.63 -10.66 -4.25
N LEU A 200 4.43 -11.71 -4.11
CA LEU A 200 5.48 -11.83 -3.10
C LEU A 200 6.88 -11.57 -3.68
N THR A 201 6.95 -10.65 -4.64
CA THR A 201 8.18 -10.19 -5.30
C THR A 201 8.47 -8.74 -4.96
N CYS A 202 9.75 -8.43 -4.75
CA CYS A 202 10.24 -7.07 -4.58
C CYS A 202 10.08 -6.29 -5.90
N GLY A 203 9.32 -5.19 -5.88
CA GLY A 203 9.12 -4.31 -7.03
C GLY A 203 10.42 -3.77 -7.61
N VAL A 204 11.44 -3.57 -6.77
CA VAL A 204 12.76 -3.05 -7.16
C VAL A 204 13.70 -4.16 -7.61
N THR A 205 14.03 -5.15 -6.77
CA THR A 205 15.06 -6.16 -7.09
C THR A 205 14.53 -7.36 -7.88
N LYS A 206 13.21 -7.48 -8.03
CA LYS A 206 12.51 -8.63 -8.63
C LYS A 206 12.83 -9.97 -7.94
N GLN A 207 13.37 -9.92 -6.72
CA GLN A 207 13.57 -11.09 -5.88
C GLN A 207 12.26 -11.47 -5.19
N ASN A 208 12.02 -12.75 -4.97
CA ASN A 208 10.82 -13.23 -4.29
C ASN A 208 11.14 -13.98 -2.98
N VAL A 209 10.16 -14.02 -2.07
CA VAL A 209 10.37 -14.60 -0.73
C VAL A 209 10.56 -16.12 -0.72
N ILE A 210 10.14 -16.80 -1.80
CA ILE A 210 10.22 -18.25 -1.91
C ILE A 210 11.64 -18.67 -2.32
N GLU A 211 12.23 -17.98 -3.29
CA GLU A 211 13.53 -18.32 -3.88
C GLU A 211 14.70 -17.57 -3.23
N ASP A 212 14.53 -16.30 -2.85
CA ASP A 212 15.66 -15.42 -2.52
C ASP A 212 15.88 -15.19 -1.01
N ASN A 213 15.02 -15.75 -0.13
CA ASN A 213 15.08 -15.55 1.32
C ASN A 213 15.25 -14.06 1.73
N ILE A 214 14.37 -13.20 1.20
CA ILE A 214 14.38 -11.75 1.42
C ILE A 214 13.36 -11.32 2.48
N CYS A 215 13.57 -10.15 3.08
CA CYS A 215 12.59 -9.51 3.95
C CYS A 215 11.78 -8.47 3.15
N LEU A 216 10.51 -8.76 2.81
CA LEU A 216 9.61 -7.81 2.15
C LEU A 216 8.77 -6.96 3.13
N GLY A 217 8.41 -5.77 2.66
CA GLY A 217 7.62 -4.79 3.40
C GLY A 217 7.14 -3.65 2.50
N TYR A 218 6.31 -2.79 3.08
CA TYR A 218 5.76 -1.63 2.39
C TYR A 218 6.62 -0.38 2.64
N PRO A 219 6.94 0.40 1.59
CA PRO A 219 7.39 1.78 1.75
C PRO A 219 6.26 2.64 2.32
N LEU A 220 6.62 3.53 3.24
CA LEU A 220 5.69 4.41 3.95
C LEU A 220 6.18 5.86 3.86
N LEU A 221 5.28 6.78 3.52
CA LEU A 221 5.49 8.21 3.69
C LEU A 221 4.91 8.64 5.03
N ILE A 222 5.77 8.87 6.00
CA ILE A 222 5.41 9.29 7.36
C ILE A 222 5.65 10.79 7.53
N LYS A 223 4.62 11.47 8.02
CA LYS A 223 4.65 12.88 8.44
C LYS A 223 4.10 12.99 9.86
N ARG A 224 4.52 13.99 10.62
CA ARG A 224 3.95 14.32 11.93
C ARG A 224 3.22 15.64 11.85
N ASP A 225 2.02 15.70 12.40
CA ASP A 225 1.31 16.98 12.54
C ASP A 225 1.87 17.79 13.72
N HIS A 226 1.34 19.02 13.89
CA HIS A 226 1.76 19.92 14.97
C HIS A 226 1.48 19.38 16.39
N THR A 227 0.66 18.33 16.53
CA THR A 227 0.40 17.63 17.80
C THR A 227 1.31 16.42 18.00
N GLY A 228 2.20 16.14 17.04
CA GLY A 228 3.06 14.95 17.03
C GLY A 228 2.34 13.68 16.56
N ARG A 229 1.08 13.79 16.09
CA ARG A 229 0.32 12.64 15.61
C ARG A 229 0.85 12.17 14.26
N LEU A 230 0.88 10.85 14.09
CA LEU A 230 1.36 10.21 12.88
C LEU A 230 0.34 10.34 11.73
N TRP A 231 0.84 10.82 10.59
CA TRP A 231 0.19 10.77 9.30
C TRP A 231 1.02 9.84 8.41
N SER A 232 0.36 8.93 7.70
CA SER A 232 1.02 7.91 6.89
C SER A 232 0.32 7.73 5.55
N GLU A 233 1.10 7.58 4.49
CA GLU A 233 0.66 7.07 3.20
C GLU A 233 1.46 5.83 2.85
N ILE A 234 0.76 4.79 2.38
CA ILE A 234 1.35 3.52 2.02
C ILE A 234 1.58 3.52 0.53
N VAL A 235 2.82 3.26 0.12
CA VAL A 235 3.09 2.94 -1.27
C VAL A 235 2.67 1.49 -1.48
N LEU A 236 1.67 1.25 -2.33
CA LEU A 236 1.01 -0.05 -2.54
C LEU A 236 1.86 -1.01 -3.41
N GLU A 237 3.13 -1.14 -3.07
CA GLU A 237 4.09 -2.06 -3.68
C GLU A 237 5.00 -2.63 -2.59
N LEU A 238 5.41 -3.90 -2.74
CA LEU A 238 6.36 -4.50 -1.82
C LEU A 238 7.79 -4.24 -2.30
N ILE A 239 8.66 -3.80 -1.40
CA ILE A 239 10.11 -3.74 -1.65
C ILE A 239 10.85 -4.54 -0.58
N SER A 240 12.03 -5.05 -0.93
CA SER A 240 12.90 -5.74 0.02
C SER A 240 13.62 -4.76 0.93
N TYR A 241 13.98 -5.24 2.13
CA TYR A 241 14.82 -4.48 3.05
C TYR A 241 16.13 -4.04 2.38
N ASP A 242 16.74 -4.92 1.58
CA ASP A 242 17.99 -4.62 0.88
C ASP A 242 17.84 -3.47 -0.12
N ALA A 243 16.73 -3.43 -0.86
CA ALA A 243 16.42 -2.30 -1.76
C ALA A 243 16.25 -1.00 -0.96
N TYR A 244 15.53 -1.06 0.16
CA TYR A 244 15.34 0.09 1.04
C TYR A 244 16.66 0.61 1.61
N ILE A 245 17.52 -0.28 2.11
CA ILE A 245 18.82 0.07 2.66
C ILE A 245 19.75 0.65 1.60
N ALA A 246 19.74 0.12 0.39
CA ALA A 246 20.57 0.62 -0.68
C ALA A 246 20.21 2.06 -1.09
N GLU A 247 18.92 2.41 -1.09
CA GLU A 247 18.44 3.81 -1.28
C GLU A 247 18.93 4.75 -0.18
N ILE A 248 18.93 4.30 1.08
CA ILE A 248 19.49 5.09 2.19
C ILE A 248 21.00 5.28 1.99
N GLN A 249 21.73 4.22 1.63
CA GLN A 249 23.19 4.28 1.43
C GLN A 249 23.57 5.22 0.28
N LYS A 250 22.80 5.22 -0.83
CA LYS A 250 22.95 6.14 -1.95
C LYS A 250 22.82 7.61 -1.53
N SER A 251 22.07 7.88 -0.46
CA SER A 251 21.84 9.24 0.04
C SER A 251 23.03 9.83 0.82
N GLY A 252 24.04 9.04 1.18
CA GLY A 252 25.30 9.46 1.80
C GLY A 252 25.43 9.15 3.31
N GLY A 253 26.67 9.06 3.79
CA GLY A 253 27.02 8.61 5.16
C GLY A 253 26.47 9.47 6.31
N ASP A 254 26.45 10.80 6.15
CA ASP A 254 25.93 11.73 7.17
C ASP A 254 24.41 11.67 7.33
N LYS A 255 23.70 11.10 6.34
CA LYS A 255 22.24 10.96 6.34
C LYS A 255 21.76 9.67 6.98
N LEU A 256 22.64 8.70 7.26
CA LEU A 256 22.26 7.43 7.91
C LEU A 256 21.75 7.62 9.34
N ASP A 257 22.16 8.70 10.02
CA ASP A 257 21.69 9.04 11.37
C ASP A 257 20.36 9.83 11.35
N PHE A 258 19.90 10.29 10.18
CA PHE A 258 18.73 11.16 10.00
C PHE A 258 17.93 10.82 8.73
N TYR A 259 17.98 9.57 8.27
CA TYR A 259 17.44 9.16 6.97
C TYR A 259 15.92 9.33 6.89
N GLU A 260 15.22 9.42 8.01
CA GLU A 260 13.79 9.69 8.08
C GLU A 260 13.39 11.05 7.49
N ASN A 261 14.38 11.96 7.34
CA ASN A 261 14.22 13.26 6.69
C ASN A 261 14.55 13.20 5.18
N CYS A 262 15.05 12.06 4.70
CA CYS A 262 15.24 11.83 3.27
C CYS A 262 13.93 11.36 2.65
N GLN A 263 13.66 11.82 1.43
CA GLN A 263 12.58 11.30 0.61
C GLN A 263 13.19 10.45 -0.51
N PHE A 264 12.72 9.22 -0.58
CA PHE A 264 13.04 8.25 -1.63
C PHE A 264 11.84 8.15 -2.57
N ARG A 265 12.08 7.70 -3.80
CA ARG A 265 11.04 7.55 -4.82
C ARG A 265 10.88 6.09 -5.21
N SER A 266 9.65 5.61 -5.18
CA SER A 266 9.31 4.22 -5.46
C SER A 266 9.21 3.92 -6.96
N VAL A 267 9.02 2.64 -7.32
CA VAL A 267 8.85 2.21 -8.73
C VAL A 267 7.60 2.84 -9.33
N THR A 268 6.54 2.94 -8.53
CA THR A 268 5.28 3.60 -8.90
C THR A 268 5.36 5.14 -8.88
N GLY A 269 6.54 5.70 -8.62
CA GLY A 269 6.80 7.13 -8.62
C GLY A 269 6.29 7.88 -7.40
N ARG A 270 5.86 7.17 -6.35
CA ARG A 270 5.40 7.73 -5.06
C ARG A 270 6.59 7.98 -4.13
N ASP A 271 6.50 9.03 -3.33
CA ASP A 271 7.52 9.34 -2.33
C ASP A 271 7.32 8.50 -1.07
N TYR A 272 8.41 8.12 -0.41
CA TYR A 272 8.42 7.49 0.91
C TYR A 272 9.68 7.86 1.70
N ASN A 273 9.64 7.71 3.01
CA ASN A 273 10.79 7.98 3.90
C ASN A 273 11.02 6.89 4.95
N HIS A 274 10.07 5.97 5.12
CA HIS A 274 10.15 4.82 6.01
C HIS A 274 9.82 3.54 5.26
N TRP A 275 10.12 2.40 5.89
CA TRP A 275 9.76 1.08 5.39
C TRP A 275 9.41 0.16 6.56
N LEU A 276 8.33 -0.61 6.40
CA LEU A 276 7.83 -1.52 7.42
C LEU A 276 7.71 -2.94 6.84
N PRO A 277 8.51 -3.91 7.32
CA PRO A 277 8.33 -5.31 6.96
C PRO A 277 6.99 -5.85 7.44
N ILE A 278 6.44 -6.79 6.68
CA ILE A 278 5.16 -7.44 6.95
C ILE A 278 5.37 -8.87 7.47
N TYR A 279 4.34 -9.46 8.10
CA TYR A 279 4.37 -10.87 8.47
C TYR A 279 3.89 -11.73 7.29
N ILE A 280 4.80 -12.43 6.61
CA ILE A 280 4.49 -13.32 5.47
C ILE A 280 4.33 -14.76 5.95
N ASN A 281 5.25 -15.25 6.76
CA ASN A 281 5.17 -16.54 7.44
C ASN A 281 6.15 -16.54 8.62
N GLU A 282 6.11 -17.60 9.42
CA GLU A 282 6.94 -17.71 10.63
C GLU A 282 8.44 -17.59 10.34
N ASN A 283 8.92 -18.28 9.30
CA ASN A 283 10.34 -18.25 8.92
C ASN A 283 10.78 -16.86 8.42
N HIS A 284 9.93 -16.16 7.68
CA HIS A 284 10.18 -14.77 7.26
C HIS A 284 10.19 -13.82 8.46
N PHE A 285 9.26 -14.00 9.40
CA PHE A 285 9.17 -13.20 10.61
C PHE A 285 10.39 -13.38 11.51
N GLU A 286 10.79 -14.60 11.82
CA GLU A 286 11.93 -14.84 12.72
C GLU A 286 13.24 -14.24 12.16
N LYS A 287 13.42 -14.27 10.83
CA LYS A 287 14.55 -13.60 10.16
C LYS A 287 14.44 -12.08 10.17
N GLY A 288 13.22 -11.55 10.05
CA GLY A 288 12.92 -10.13 9.96
C GLY A 288 12.61 -9.44 11.29
N LYS A 289 12.49 -10.17 12.40
CA LYS A 289 11.89 -9.69 13.66
C LYS A 289 12.56 -8.42 14.20
N ILE A 290 13.89 -8.43 14.26
CA ILE A 290 14.67 -7.27 14.72
C ILE A 290 14.44 -6.07 13.78
N ILE A 291 14.37 -6.33 12.48
CA ILE A 291 14.11 -5.29 11.47
C ILE A 291 12.70 -4.71 11.65
N ILE A 292 11.68 -5.55 11.84
CA ILE A 292 10.29 -5.13 12.12
C ILE A 292 10.24 -4.26 13.37
N GLN A 293 10.84 -4.72 14.47
CA GLN A 293 10.88 -3.99 15.74
C GLN A 293 11.55 -2.63 15.59
N ASN A 294 12.71 -2.58 14.93
CA ASN A 294 13.43 -1.34 14.67
C ASN A 294 12.63 -0.39 13.76
N SER A 295 12.03 -0.89 12.68
CA SER A 295 11.16 -0.09 11.80
C SER A 295 10.01 0.53 12.58
N ILE A 296 9.35 -0.23 13.45
CA ILE A 296 8.24 0.28 14.28
C ILE A 296 8.72 1.36 15.25
N SER A 297 9.86 1.15 15.91
CA SER A 297 10.45 2.16 16.79
C SER A 297 10.81 3.44 16.05
N VAL A 298 11.41 3.34 14.87
CA VAL A 298 11.76 4.51 14.04
C VAL A 298 10.50 5.24 13.57
N ILE A 299 9.47 4.52 13.12
CA ILE A 299 8.18 5.12 12.76
C ILE A 299 7.57 5.87 13.97
N HIS A 300 7.70 5.32 15.17
CA HIS A 300 7.11 5.92 16.37
C HIS A 300 7.91 7.12 16.91
N TYR A 301 9.23 6.99 17.07
CA TYR A 301 10.09 7.96 17.73
C TYR A 301 10.97 8.80 16.80
N GLY A 302 11.12 8.40 15.53
CA GLY A 302 12.19 8.86 14.64
C GLY A 302 13.49 8.06 14.85
N THR A 303 14.55 8.42 14.13
CA THR A 303 15.85 7.78 14.32
C THR A 303 16.43 8.12 15.69
N ALA A 304 16.72 7.08 16.45
CA ALA A 304 17.25 7.21 17.79
C ALA A 304 18.76 7.45 17.73
N ARG A 305 19.25 8.54 18.33
CA ARG A 305 20.70 8.78 18.56
C ARG A 305 21.27 7.85 19.65
N GLY A 306 21.01 6.54 19.56
CA GLY A 306 21.56 5.50 20.43
C GLY A 306 21.01 5.42 21.85
N SER A 307 19.82 5.98 22.13
CA SER A 307 19.19 5.93 23.47
C SER A 307 18.16 4.80 23.59
N VAL A 308 18.28 4.03 24.68
CA VAL A 308 17.39 2.90 25.05
C VAL A 308 15.91 3.33 25.18
N LYS A 309 15.65 4.61 25.47
CA LYS A 309 14.29 5.16 25.55
C LYS A 309 13.51 5.00 24.23
N TYR A 310 14.21 4.90 23.11
CA TYR A 310 13.63 4.79 21.78
C TYR A 310 13.63 3.34 21.25
N ASP A 311 14.02 2.38 22.09
CA ASP A 311 13.98 0.96 21.72
C ASP A 311 12.53 0.47 21.63
N PHE A 312 12.37 -0.64 20.92
CA PHE A 312 11.06 -1.26 20.73
C PHE A 312 10.46 -1.71 22.06
N THR A 313 9.18 -1.38 22.25
CA THR A 313 8.31 -2.02 23.24
C THR A 313 7.07 -2.51 22.52
N PRO A 314 6.47 -3.65 22.92
CA PRO A 314 5.29 -4.18 22.23
C PRO A 314 4.17 -3.14 22.11
N SER A 315 3.98 -2.34 23.15
CA SER A 315 2.90 -1.35 23.17
C SER A 315 3.02 -0.25 22.09
N ILE A 316 4.23 0.00 21.58
CA ILE A 316 4.46 0.90 20.45
C ILE A 316 3.92 0.27 19.17
N ALA A 317 4.08 -1.04 18.98
CA ALA A 317 3.55 -1.73 17.82
C ALA A 317 2.03 -1.62 17.74
N LEU A 318 1.33 -1.76 18.87
CA LEU A 318 -0.11 -1.54 18.93
C LEU A 318 -0.48 -0.12 18.45
N SER A 319 0.25 0.90 18.91
CA SER A 319 0.03 2.30 18.50
C SER A 319 0.30 2.54 17.02
N VAL A 320 1.45 2.10 16.51
CA VAL A 320 1.86 2.30 15.11
C VAL A 320 0.94 1.54 14.17
N LEU A 321 0.73 0.23 14.39
CA LEU A 321 -0.03 -0.60 13.45
C LEU A 321 -1.50 -0.22 13.41
N THR A 322 -2.14 0.08 14.55
CA THR A 322 -3.54 0.56 14.55
C THR A 322 -3.67 1.92 13.86
N SER A 323 -2.69 2.81 14.03
CA SER A 323 -2.67 4.09 13.33
C SER A 323 -2.51 3.90 11.82
N LEU A 324 -1.53 3.11 11.37
CA LEU A 324 -1.33 2.79 9.95
C LEU A 324 -2.60 2.19 9.34
N MET A 325 -3.19 1.18 9.98
CA MET A 325 -4.43 0.53 9.53
C MET A 325 -5.59 1.54 9.41
N ASN A 326 -5.78 2.41 10.40
CA ASN A 326 -6.83 3.42 10.36
C ASN A 326 -6.58 4.49 9.26
N LYS A 327 -5.32 4.90 9.05
CA LYS A 327 -4.99 5.83 7.95
C LYS A 327 -5.15 5.18 6.57
N SER A 328 -4.80 3.90 6.44
CA SER A 328 -5.05 3.08 5.25
C SER A 328 -6.55 3.03 4.95
N ALA A 329 -7.36 2.78 5.97
CA ALA A 329 -8.81 2.76 5.89
C ALA A 329 -9.38 4.09 5.35
N VAL A 330 -8.90 5.22 5.86
CA VAL A 330 -9.29 6.55 5.37
C VAL A 330 -8.86 6.78 3.92
N GLN A 331 -7.64 6.39 3.55
CA GLN A 331 -7.13 6.49 2.18
C GLN A 331 -7.93 5.64 1.21
N LEU A 332 -8.23 4.39 1.57
CA LEU A 332 -9.07 3.49 0.79
C LEU A 332 -10.46 4.06 0.59
N PHE A 333 -11.06 4.62 1.64
CA PHE A 333 -12.37 5.26 1.54
C PHE A 333 -12.36 6.42 0.52
N ASN A 334 -11.31 7.23 0.50
CA ASN A 334 -11.18 8.36 -0.41
C ASN A 334 -10.65 7.98 -1.81
N GLY A 335 -9.97 6.84 -1.95
CA GLY A 335 -9.29 6.41 -3.17
C GLY A 335 -10.20 5.87 -4.27
N GLN A 336 -9.59 5.60 -5.43
CA GLN A 336 -10.28 5.00 -6.57
C GLN A 336 -10.55 3.50 -6.38
N MET A 337 -11.49 2.96 -7.16
CA MET A 337 -11.89 1.54 -7.09
C MET A 337 -10.71 0.58 -7.31
N PHE A 338 -9.84 0.81 -8.28
CA PHE A 338 -8.73 -0.09 -8.58
C PHE A 338 -7.66 -0.08 -7.47
N GLU A 339 -7.33 1.11 -6.96
CA GLU A 339 -6.40 1.27 -5.82
C GLU A 339 -6.91 0.57 -4.55
N SER A 340 -8.22 0.41 -4.40
CA SER A 340 -8.80 -0.20 -3.20
C SER A 340 -8.40 -1.67 -2.99
N LYS A 341 -8.14 -2.45 -4.05
CA LYS A 341 -7.73 -3.86 -3.91
C LYS A 341 -6.39 -3.97 -3.19
N TYR A 342 -5.34 -3.33 -3.71
CA TYR A 342 -4.01 -3.37 -3.12
C TYR A 342 -3.97 -2.71 -1.74
N ALA A 343 -4.81 -1.69 -1.51
CA ALA A 343 -4.96 -1.09 -0.19
C ALA A 343 -5.57 -2.05 0.84
N ILE A 344 -6.54 -2.89 0.43
CA ILE A 344 -7.12 -3.94 1.28
C ILE A 344 -6.06 -5.00 1.60
N GLU A 345 -5.25 -5.41 0.62
CA GLU A 345 -4.15 -6.34 0.82
C GLU A 345 -3.13 -5.78 1.83
N ALA A 346 -2.69 -4.53 1.68
CA ALA A 346 -1.80 -3.87 2.63
C ALA A 346 -2.40 -3.77 4.05
N TYR A 347 -3.69 -3.45 4.16
CA TYR A 347 -4.40 -3.47 5.44
C TYR A 347 -4.37 -4.85 6.10
N CYS A 348 -4.62 -5.92 5.33
CA CYS A 348 -4.60 -7.30 5.83
C CYS A 348 -3.19 -7.72 6.27
N HIS A 349 -2.14 -7.27 5.59
CA HIS A 349 -0.77 -7.51 6.03
C HIS A 349 -0.45 -6.86 7.38
N PHE A 350 -0.87 -5.61 7.61
CA PHE A 350 -0.68 -4.96 8.91
C PHE A 350 -1.55 -5.54 10.01
N LEU A 351 -2.80 -5.91 9.69
CA LEU A 351 -3.68 -6.64 10.60
C LEU A 351 -3.02 -7.95 11.04
N ARG A 352 -2.52 -8.75 10.09
CA ARG A 352 -1.90 -10.03 10.37
C ARG A 352 -0.63 -9.88 11.22
N LEU A 353 0.20 -8.87 10.93
CA LEU A 353 1.36 -8.55 11.76
C LEU A 353 0.95 -8.17 13.20
N LEU A 354 -0.10 -7.37 13.36
CA LEU A 354 -0.62 -6.99 14.67
C LEU A 354 -1.17 -8.20 15.43
N MET A 355 -1.92 -9.08 14.77
CA MET A 355 -2.42 -10.33 15.35
C MET A 355 -1.28 -11.23 15.83
N HIS A 356 -0.25 -11.41 14.98
CA HIS A 356 0.93 -12.18 15.36
C HIS A 356 1.65 -11.59 16.57
N PHE A 357 1.80 -10.26 16.63
CA PHE A 357 2.33 -9.57 17.81
C PHE A 357 1.48 -9.74 19.07
N ILE A 358 0.16 -9.78 18.96
CA ILE A 358 -0.71 -10.06 20.10
C ILE A 358 -0.47 -11.49 20.62
N ASP A 359 -0.26 -12.47 19.73
CA ASP A 359 0.06 -13.84 20.15
C ASP A 359 1.40 -13.92 20.90
N ILE A 360 2.46 -13.28 20.37
CA ILE A 360 3.80 -13.36 20.94
C ILE A 360 4.04 -12.38 22.11
N TYR A 361 3.18 -11.37 22.26
CA TYR A 361 3.18 -10.42 23.36
C TYR A 361 1.78 -10.32 24.01
N PRO A 362 1.41 -11.26 24.89
CA PRO A 362 0.09 -11.28 25.54
C PRO A 362 -0.25 -10.01 26.34
N GLU A 363 0.76 -9.22 26.73
CA GLU A 363 0.55 -7.90 27.33
C GLU A 363 -0.21 -6.93 26.43
N LEU A 364 -0.20 -7.13 25.11
CA LEU A 364 -0.97 -6.35 24.15
C LEU A 364 -2.46 -6.62 24.28
N ASP A 365 -2.87 -7.89 24.35
CA ASP A 365 -4.26 -8.27 24.58
C ASP A 365 -4.75 -7.72 25.93
N ARG A 366 -3.95 -7.87 26.99
CA ARG A 366 -4.26 -7.28 28.30
C ARG A 366 -4.45 -5.76 28.20
N LYS A 367 -3.55 -5.04 27.51
CA LYS A 367 -3.62 -3.59 27.35
C LYS A 367 -4.85 -3.15 26.54
N ILE A 368 -5.21 -3.89 25.50
CA ILE A 368 -6.46 -3.67 24.73
C ILE A 368 -7.66 -3.80 25.66
N ASN A 369 -7.73 -4.90 26.41
CA ASN A 369 -8.85 -5.20 27.29
C ASN A 369 -8.98 -4.21 28.45
N GLU A 370 -7.88 -3.83 29.09
CA GLU A 370 -7.84 -2.79 30.13
C GLU A 370 -8.35 -1.44 29.59
N ARG A 371 -7.92 -1.06 28.38
CA ARG A 371 -8.37 0.19 27.73
C ARG A 371 -9.87 0.19 27.44
N ILE A 372 -10.42 -0.95 26.99
CA ILE A 372 -11.87 -1.10 26.76
C ILE A 372 -12.63 -1.07 28.10
N GLU A 373 -12.10 -1.72 29.13
CA GLU A 373 -12.69 -1.75 30.47
C GLU A 373 -12.73 -0.35 31.10
N ASP A 374 -11.64 0.42 31.01
CA ASP A 374 -11.60 1.81 31.47
C ASP A 374 -12.58 2.70 30.71
N PHE A 375 -12.62 2.56 29.38
CA PHE A 375 -13.56 3.30 28.53
C PHE A 375 -15.02 3.01 28.91
N THR A 376 -15.37 1.75 29.17
CA THR A 376 -16.76 1.39 29.52
C THR A 376 -17.13 1.79 30.94
N ARG A 377 -16.21 1.73 31.91
CA ARG A 377 -16.53 1.98 33.33
C ARG A 377 -16.60 3.44 33.73
N LYS A 378 -15.72 4.31 33.21
CA LYS A 378 -15.63 5.70 33.73
C LYS A 378 -15.68 6.71 32.58
N LEU A 379 -16.57 7.70 32.73
CA LEU A 379 -16.72 8.80 31.77
C LEU A 379 -15.42 9.59 31.54
N CYS A 380 -14.54 9.70 32.54
CA CYS A 380 -13.25 10.38 32.42
C CYS A 380 -12.23 9.66 31.52
N TYR A 381 -12.48 8.40 31.14
CA TYR A 381 -11.69 7.69 30.12
C TYR A 381 -12.37 7.69 28.74
N ARG A 382 -13.49 8.39 28.58
CA ARG A 382 -14.17 8.59 27.29
C ARG A 382 -13.88 9.98 26.76
N ASN A 383 -12.64 10.24 26.37
CA ASN A 383 -12.28 11.50 25.73
C ASN A 383 -11.11 11.37 24.75
N LYS A 384 -10.77 12.47 24.07
CA LYS A 384 -9.66 12.53 23.11
C LYS A 384 -8.28 12.33 23.74
N ASN A 385 -8.11 12.48 25.05
CA ASN A 385 -6.80 12.23 25.68
C ASN A 385 -6.57 10.73 25.86
N THR A 386 -7.61 9.98 26.21
CA THR A 386 -7.53 8.55 26.49
C THR A 386 -7.81 7.71 25.25
N ILE A 387 -8.76 8.13 24.40
CA ILE A 387 -9.10 7.54 23.11
C ILE A 387 -8.94 8.61 22.02
N PRO A 388 -7.74 8.89 21.51
CA PRO A 388 -7.52 9.97 20.53
C PRO A 388 -8.32 9.78 19.24
N ASP A 389 -8.43 8.54 18.77
CA ASP A 389 -9.10 8.20 17.52
C ASP A 389 -10.04 7.01 17.69
N ILE A 390 -11.28 7.16 17.23
CA ILE A 390 -12.31 6.12 17.34
C ILE A 390 -12.03 4.98 16.36
N GLY A 391 -11.49 5.24 15.16
CA GLY A 391 -11.16 4.18 14.21
C GLY A 391 -10.03 3.28 14.71
N GLU A 392 -8.98 3.86 15.28
CA GLU A 392 -7.90 3.10 15.96
C GLU A 392 -8.43 2.27 17.15
N PHE A 393 -9.44 2.79 17.85
CA PHE A 393 -10.09 2.09 18.96
C PHE A 393 -11.03 0.97 18.49
N LEU A 394 -11.75 1.14 17.37
CA LEU A 394 -12.58 0.09 16.77
C LEU A 394 -11.74 -1.11 16.34
N ILE A 395 -10.54 -0.90 15.82
CA ILE A 395 -9.60 -1.98 15.51
C ILE A 395 -9.22 -2.75 16.79
N GLN A 396 -8.91 -2.03 17.88
CA GLN A 396 -8.60 -2.66 19.17
C GLN A 396 -9.78 -3.45 19.74
N ILE A 397 -11.01 -2.92 19.64
CA ILE A 397 -12.23 -3.63 20.05
C ILE A 397 -12.39 -4.91 19.23
N ALA A 398 -12.21 -4.85 17.92
CA ALA A 398 -12.35 -6.01 17.05
C ALA A 398 -11.29 -7.10 17.31
N LEU A 399 -10.12 -6.72 17.85
CA LEU A 399 -9.04 -7.64 18.23
C LEU A 399 -9.13 -8.11 19.70
N SER A 400 -10.06 -7.60 20.48
CA SER A 400 -10.20 -7.95 21.89
C SER A 400 -10.58 -9.43 22.06
N SER A 401 -9.90 -10.12 22.97
CA SER A 401 -10.26 -11.47 23.39
C SER A 401 -11.47 -11.52 24.34
N LYS A 402 -11.88 -10.38 24.91
CA LYS A 402 -12.84 -10.30 26.04
C LYS A 402 -14.13 -9.56 25.69
N TYR A 403 -14.08 -8.58 24.79
CA TYR A 403 -15.19 -7.68 24.51
C TYR A 403 -15.57 -7.70 23.05
N GLU A 404 -16.87 -7.76 22.77
CA GLU A 404 -17.40 -7.53 21.44
C GLU A 404 -17.93 -6.10 21.30
N LEU A 405 -17.88 -5.56 20.08
CA LEU A 405 -18.50 -4.26 19.79
C LEU A 405 -19.99 -4.26 20.15
N SER A 406 -20.68 -5.38 19.98
CA SER A 406 -22.10 -5.53 20.29
C SER A 406 -22.44 -5.15 21.75
N GLU A 407 -21.55 -5.47 22.69
CA GLU A 407 -21.70 -5.27 24.14
C GLU A 407 -21.40 -3.83 24.56
N ILE A 408 -20.42 -3.19 23.91
CA ILE A 408 -19.93 -1.86 24.29
C ILE A 408 -20.40 -0.74 23.36
N ARG A 409 -21.19 -1.09 22.33
CA ARG A 409 -21.64 -0.21 21.24
C ARG A 409 -22.19 1.13 21.72
N LYS A 410 -23.04 1.07 22.75
CA LYS A 410 -23.66 2.26 23.35
C LYS A 410 -22.62 3.30 23.75
N TYR A 411 -21.56 2.88 24.43
CA TYR A 411 -20.52 3.79 24.92
C TYR A 411 -19.68 4.38 23.78
N VAL A 412 -19.37 3.56 22.76
CA VAL A 412 -18.63 4.00 21.57
C VAL A 412 -19.43 5.05 20.80
N TYR A 413 -20.73 4.80 20.60
CA TYR A 413 -21.60 5.70 19.86
C TYR A 413 -21.92 6.99 20.63
N GLU A 414 -22.14 6.91 21.94
CA GLU A 414 -22.28 8.11 22.80
C GLU A 414 -21.08 9.05 22.63
N GLU A 415 -19.87 8.52 22.76
CA GLU A 415 -18.64 9.29 22.60
C GLU A 415 -18.45 9.80 21.16
N TYR A 416 -18.77 8.98 20.17
CA TYR A 416 -18.70 9.34 18.77
C TYR A 416 -19.61 10.53 18.43
N PHE A 417 -20.89 10.44 18.78
CA PHE A 417 -21.83 11.53 18.53
C PHE A 417 -21.48 12.79 19.34
N ALA A 418 -20.96 12.65 20.56
CA ALA A 418 -20.47 13.80 21.33
C ALA A 418 -19.33 14.53 20.59
N ARG A 419 -18.37 13.81 20.01
CA ARG A 419 -17.28 14.43 19.20
C ARG A 419 -17.80 15.11 17.93
N GLN A 420 -18.90 14.64 17.36
CA GLN A 420 -19.48 15.23 16.15
C GLN A 420 -20.09 16.61 16.38
N VAL A 421 -20.58 16.89 17.59
CA VAL A 421 -21.22 18.18 17.92
C VAL A 421 -20.31 19.36 17.57
N PHE A 422 -19.00 19.21 17.75
CA PHE A 422 -18.01 20.20 17.32
C PHE A 422 -18.10 20.54 15.82
N TRP A 423 -18.22 19.52 14.96
CA TRP A 423 -18.32 19.70 13.52
C TRP A 423 -19.70 20.24 13.11
N ILE A 424 -20.76 19.79 13.77
CA ILE A 424 -22.12 20.30 13.56
C ILE A 424 -22.16 21.80 13.89
N GLN A 425 -21.62 22.20 15.04
CA GLN A 425 -21.55 23.61 15.45
C GLN A 425 -20.74 24.47 14.47
N ARG A 426 -19.68 23.92 13.88
CA ARG A 426 -18.77 24.66 12.98
C ARG A 426 -19.30 24.78 11.55
N ASN A 427 -19.97 23.75 11.05
CA ASN A 427 -20.28 23.61 9.62
C ASN A 427 -21.77 23.74 9.29
N SER A 428 -22.67 23.60 10.25
CA SER A 428 -24.11 23.76 10.01
C SER A 428 -24.53 25.23 9.99
N SER A 429 -25.65 25.50 9.33
CA SER A 429 -26.31 26.80 9.29
C SER A 429 -27.18 27.09 10.54
N ILE A 430 -27.23 26.15 11.48
CA ILE A 430 -28.12 26.19 12.64
C ILE A 430 -27.56 27.12 13.71
N LYS A 431 -28.34 28.16 14.03
CA LYS A 431 -27.94 29.18 15.02
C LYS A 431 -27.99 28.68 16.47
N ASN A 432 -28.98 27.84 16.80
CA ASN A 432 -29.18 27.33 18.14
C ASN A 432 -29.35 25.80 18.13
N LEU A 433 -28.29 25.08 18.50
CA LEU A 433 -28.31 23.62 18.56
C LEU A 433 -29.19 23.06 19.69
N LEU A 434 -29.69 23.89 20.62
CA LEU A 434 -30.65 23.45 21.63
C LEU A 434 -32.10 23.40 21.10
N ASP A 435 -32.37 24.07 19.98
CA ASP A 435 -33.69 24.17 19.35
C ASP A 435 -33.68 23.56 17.94
N ILE A 436 -33.25 22.30 17.85
CA ILE A 436 -33.22 21.54 16.60
C ILE A 436 -34.62 21.04 16.25
N GLN A 437 -35.02 21.25 15.00
CA GLN A 437 -36.25 20.77 14.39
C GLN A 437 -35.97 19.68 13.34
N SER A 438 -36.97 18.89 12.96
CA SER A 438 -36.78 17.78 12.00
C SER A 438 -36.28 18.25 10.62
N GLY A 439 -36.62 19.48 10.23
CA GLY A 439 -36.16 20.11 8.98
C GLY A 439 -34.66 20.42 8.96
N ASP A 440 -34.00 20.48 10.12
CA ASP A 440 -32.57 20.78 10.24
C ASP A 440 -31.69 19.54 10.03
N LEU A 441 -32.25 18.34 10.18
CA LEU A 441 -31.52 17.07 10.12
C LEU A 441 -30.66 16.88 8.85
N PRO A 442 -31.10 17.27 7.64
CA PRO A 442 -30.26 17.18 6.45
C PRO A 442 -28.99 18.04 6.54
N ASP A 443 -29.08 19.24 7.12
CA ASP A 443 -27.93 20.14 7.27
C ASP A 443 -26.97 19.66 8.37
N ILE A 444 -27.52 19.12 9.47
CA ILE A 444 -26.73 18.46 10.50
C ILE A 444 -25.98 17.27 9.91
N PHE A 445 -26.69 16.42 9.15
CA PHE A 445 -26.09 15.24 8.54
C PHE A 445 -24.97 15.63 7.57
N LYS A 446 -25.22 16.62 6.70
CA LYS A 446 -24.21 17.15 5.77
C LYS A 446 -22.97 17.63 6.51
N SER A 447 -23.15 18.31 7.64
CA SER A 447 -22.06 18.83 8.49
C SER A 447 -21.18 17.75 9.10
N ALA A 448 -21.73 16.56 9.36
CA ALA A 448 -21.03 15.41 9.92
C ALA A 448 -20.74 14.28 8.90
N LYS A 449 -21.09 14.46 7.61
CA LYS A 449 -21.13 13.41 6.58
C LYS A 449 -19.86 12.58 6.48
N VAL A 450 -18.70 13.24 6.41
CA VAL A 450 -17.40 12.57 6.31
C VAL A 450 -17.16 11.64 7.51
N SER A 451 -17.44 12.13 8.71
CA SER A 451 -17.26 11.32 9.93
C SER A 451 -18.25 10.15 9.99
N ASN A 452 -19.49 10.32 9.53
CA ASN A 452 -20.51 9.27 9.43
C ASN A 452 -20.05 8.16 8.50
N HIS A 453 -19.61 8.53 7.30
CA HIS A 453 -19.07 7.59 6.32
C HIS A 453 -17.87 6.82 6.85
N LEU A 454 -16.92 7.51 7.49
CA LEU A 454 -15.73 6.86 8.08
C LEU A 454 -16.07 5.92 9.24
N LEU A 455 -17.11 6.21 10.04
CA LEU A 455 -17.55 5.27 11.08
C LEU A 455 -18.10 3.99 10.44
N VAL A 456 -19.07 4.12 9.53
CA VAL A 456 -19.66 2.94 8.86
C VAL A 456 -18.58 2.14 8.14
N PHE A 457 -17.67 2.82 7.46
CA PHE A 457 -16.54 2.20 6.78
C PHE A 457 -15.64 1.41 7.74
N ASN A 458 -15.24 1.98 8.88
CA ASN A 458 -14.42 1.27 9.85
C ASN A 458 -15.15 0.06 10.48
N LEU A 459 -16.46 0.17 10.69
CA LEU A 459 -17.29 -0.94 11.17
C LEU A 459 -17.33 -2.07 10.14
N GLU A 460 -17.50 -1.75 8.87
CA GLU A 460 -17.49 -2.71 7.76
C GLU A 460 -16.11 -3.36 7.58
N MET A 461 -15.01 -2.60 7.73
CA MET A 461 -13.66 -3.14 7.74
C MET A 461 -13.47 -4.16 8.86
N ALA A 462 -13.85 -3.80 10.10
CA ALA A 462 -13.75 -4.70 11.24
C ALA A 462 -14.62 -5.96 11.05
N GLN A 463 -15.88 -5.81 10.61
CA GLN A 463 -16.77 -6.94 10.39
C GLN A 463 -16.28 -7.87 9.25
N THR A 464 -15.68 -7.30 8.20
CA THR A 464 -15.25 -8.06 7.03
C THR A 464 -13.89 -8.73 7.24
N PHE A 465 -12.95 -8.07 7.91
CA PHE A 465 -11.55 -8.50 7.98
C PHE A 465 -11.06 -8.85 9.39
N ILE A 466 -11.85 -8.60 10.44
CA ILE A 466 -11.49 -8.91 11.83
C ILE A 466 -12.61 -9.74 12.47
N PHE A 467 -12.76 -10.98 12.02
CA PHE A 467 -13.76 -11.94 12.52
C PHE A 467 -13.09 -13.22 13.03
N SER A 468 -13.84 -14.00 13.82
CA SER A 468 -13.34 -15.25 14.37
C SER A 468 -12.90 -16.22 13.26
N GLY A 469 -11.64 -16.65 13.30
CA GLY A 469 -11.05 -17.54 12.28
C GLY A 469 -10.34 -16.83 11.13
N VAL A 470 -10.45 -15.51 10.98
CA VAL A 470 -9.77 -14.75 9.90
C VAL A 470 -8.26 -14.93 9.92
N LYS A 471 -7.66 -15.08 11.12
CA LYS A 471 -6.23 -15.31 11.29
C LYS A 471 -5.76 -16.53 10.51
N LYS A 472 -6.43 -17.68 10.69
CA LYS A 472 -6.09 -18.95 10.03
C LYS A 472 -6.17 -18.82 8.52
N PHE A 473 -7.19 -18.09 8.05
CA PHE A 473 -7.36 -17.81 6.63
C PHE A 473 -6.19 -16.95 6.09
N LEU A 474 -5.89 -15.83 6.74
CA LEU A 474 -4.80 -14.94 6.33
C LEU A 474 -3.44 -15.64 6.43
N ASP A 475 -3.25 -16.51 7.43
CA ASP A 475 -2.02 -17.29 7.58
C ASP A 475 -1.79 -18.26 6.42
N ALA A 476 -2.84 -18.94 5.95
CA ALA A 476 -2.75 -19.84 4.81
C ALA A 476 -2.50 -19.11 3.48
N ALA A 477 -2.89 -17.84 3.38
CA ALA A 477 -2.80 -17.03 2.18
C ALA A 477 -1.70 -15.95 2.25
N TYR A 478 -0.73 -16.07 3.16
CA TYR A 478 0.37 -15.11 3.33
C TYR A 478 -0.07 -13.66 3.60
N GLY A 479 -1.28 -13.46 4.11
CA GLY A 479 -1.90 -12.16 4.39
C GLY A 479 -2.78 -11.60 3.28
N TYR A 480 -2.94 -12.33 2.17
CA TYR A 480 -3.85 -11.94 1.09
C TYR A 480 -5.30 -12.39 1.37
N PRO A 481 -6.29 -11.49 1.33
CA PRO A 481 -7.70 -11.86 1.40
C PRO A 481 -8.19 -12.53 0.11
N PRO A 482 -9.25 -13.35 0.14
CA PRO A 482 -9.83 -13.93 -1.08
C PRO A 482 -10.37 -12.83 -1.99
N PRO A 483 -10.22 -12.97 -3.33
CA PRO A 483 -10.79 -12.02 -4.29
C PRO A 483 -12.28 -11.76 -4.08
N VAL A 484 -13.07 -12.81 -3.80
CA VAL A 484 -14.52 -12.71 -3.57
C VAL A 484 -14.86 -11.82 -2.37
N ILE A 485 -14.07 -11.87 -1.28
CA ILE A 485 -14.28 -11.00 -0.11
C ILE A 485 -13.97 -9.55 -0.46
N VAL A 486 -12.89 -9.32 -1.22
CA VAL A 486 -12.48 -8.00 -1.70
C VAL A 486 -13.56 -7.39 -2.59
N GLU A 487 -14.06 -8.14 -3.58
CA GLU A 487 -15.11 -7.70 -4.50
C GLU A 487 -16.40 -7.36 -3.77
N ASN A 488 -16.83 -8.23 -2.85
CA ASN A 488 -18.02 -7.99 -2.03
C ASN A 488 -17.86 -6.74 -1.14
N PHE A 489 -16.66 -6.51 -0.60
CA PHE A 489 -16.37 -5.31 0.17
C PHE A 489 -16.41 -4.03 -0.68
N GLN A 490 -15.85 -4.07 -1.90
CA GLN A 490 -15.91 -2.94 -2.84
C GLN A 490 -17.35 -2.58 -3.23
N GLN A 491 -18.25 -3.56 -3.35
CA GLN A 491 -19.68 -3.31 -3.56
C GLN A 491 -20.30 -2.60 -2.35
N ARG A 492 -20.01 -3.04 -1.12
CA ARG A 492 -20.46 -2.37 0.11
C ARG A 492 -19.92 -0.94 0.22
N LEU A 493 -18.68 -0.69 -0.20
CA LEU A 493 -18.10 0.66 -0.21
C LEU A 493 -18.93 1.66 -1.04
N LYS A 494 -19.50 1.23 -2.18
CA LYS A 494 -20.41 2.08 -2.97
C LYS A 494 -21.65 2.47 -2.17
N ALA A 495 -22.24 1.52 -1.45
CA ALA A 495 -23.40 1.77 -0.61
C ALA A 495 -23.07 2.75 0.53
N ILE A 496 -21.91 2.61 1.18
CA ILE A 496 -21.46 3.51 2.25
C ILE A 496 -21.32 4.94 1.74
N LYS A 497 -20.69 5.13 0.57
CA LYS A 497 -20.52 6.46 -0.05
C LYS A 497 -21.85 7.11 -0.44
N ALA A 498 -22.88 6.31 -0.70
CA ALA A 498 -24.22 6.78 -1.07
C ALA A 498 -25.05 7.29 0.12
N ILE A 499 -24.71 6.93 1.36
CA ILE A 499 -25.46 7.34 2.55
C ILE A 499 -25.51 8.87 2.64
N ASP A 500 -26.72 9.44 2.66
CA ASP A 500 -26.90 10.90 2.64
C ASP A 500 -27.86 11.47 3.70
N LYS A 501 -28.45 10.61 4.53
CA LYS A 501 -29.40 10.98 5.60
C LYS A 501 -29.30 10.06 6.81
N TYR A 502 -29.85 10.54 7.94
CA TYR A 502 -29.78 9.82 9.21
C TYR A 502 -30.46 8.46 9.19
N SER A 503 -31.59 8.27 8.50
CA SER A 503 -32.27 6.96 8.48
C SER A 503 -31.38 5.84 7.91
N GLU A 504 -30.70 6.11 6.79
CA GLU A 504 -29.75 5.18 6.17
C GLU A 504 -28.52 4.96 7.06
N PHE A 505 -27.99 6.03 7.65
CA PHE A 505 -26.85 5.94 8.54
C PHE A 505 -27.15 5.13 9.82
N ILE A 506 -28.29 5.37 10.46
CA ILE A 506 -28.74 4.66 11.66
C ILE A 506 -28.93 3.16 11.37
N GLN A 507 -29.47 2.82 10.20
CA GLN A 507 -29.54 1.44 9.73
C GLN A 507 -28.15 0.84 9.54
N ALA A 508 -27.22 1.57 8.90
CA ALA A 508 -25.87 1.10 8.66
C ALA A 508 -25.08 0.82 9.96
N ILE A 509 -25.31 1.61 11.02
CA ILE A 509 -24.71 1.37 12.35
C ILE A 509 -25.57 0.46 13.26
N LYS A 510 -26.62 -0.16 12.70
CA LYS A 510 -27.51 -1.14 13.38
C LYS A 510 -28.15 -0.58 14.66
N LEU A 511 -28.66 0.65 14.59
CA LEU A 511 -29.42 1.33 15.66
C LEU A 511 -30.91 1.53 15.30
N ASP A 512 -31.37 1.02 14.16
CA ASP A 512 -32.73 1.12 13.64
C ASP A 512 -33.80 0.51 14.58
N ASN A 513 -33.40 -0.43 15.45
CA ASN A 513 -34.28 -0.94 16.50
C ASN A 513 -34.56 0.07 17.62
N MET A 514 -33.65 1.01 17.85
CA MET A 514 -33.73 1.99 18.94
C MET A 514 -34.12 3.39 18.46
N ILE A 515 -33.78 3.74 17.22
CA ILE A 515 -33.99 5.06 16.63
C ILE A 515 -34.84 4.85 15.38
N LYS A 516 -36.13 5.17 15.48
CA LYS A 516 -37.13 4.86 14.45
C LYS A 516 -37.70 6.11 13.78
N SER A 517 -37.57 7.26 14.43
CA SER A 517 -38.16 8.52 14.00
C SER A 517 -37.14 9.66 13.95
N SER A 518 -37.51 10.75 13.28
CA SER A 518 -36.72 11.98 13.31
C SER A 518 -36.60 12.55 14.72
N ASP A 519 -37.62 12.38 15.58
CA ASP A 519 -37.58 12.85 16.96
C ASP A 519 -36.55 12.07 17.79
N ASP A 520 -36.43 10.76 17.58
CA ASP A 520 -35.39 9.95 18.22
C ASP A 520 -33.97 10.41 17.85
N VAL A 521 -33.78 10.83 16.59
CA VAL A 521 -32.51 11.39 16.10
C VAL A 521 -32.23 12.74 16.75
N ILE A 522 -33.24 13.61 16.87
CA ILE A 522 -33.11 14.91 17.55
C ILE A 522 -32.74 14.70 19.01
N ASP A 523 -33.40 13.77 19.70
CA ASP A 523 -33.11 13.42 21.10
C ASP A 523 -31.70 12.87 21.27
N LEU A 524 -31.22 12.05 20.33
CA LEU A 524 -29.83 11.60 20.31
C LEU A 524 -28.87 12.78 20.21
N ILE A 525 -29.09 13.70 19.25
CA ILE A 525 -28.22 14.86 19.05
C ILE A 525 -28.23 15.76 20.30
N LYS A 526 -29.40 16.01 20.90
CA LYS A 526 -29.53 16.79 22.15
C LYS A 526 -28.74 16.16 23.30
N ARG A 527 -28.84 14.84 23.48
CA ARG A 527 -28.01 14.13 24.48
C ARG A 527 -26.52 14.26 24.18
N SER A 528 -26.12 14.15 22.92
CA SER A 528 -24.73 14.29 22.49
C SER A 528 -24.17 15.69 22.71
N ILE A 529 -24.99 16.74 22.56
CA ILE A 529 -24.61 18.13 22.91
C ILE A 529 -24.25 18.21 24.38
N HIS A 530 -25.05 17.60 25.26
CA HIS A 530 -24.75 17.60 26.69
C HIS A 530 -23.40 16.92 26.99
N ILE A 531 -23.19 15.71 26.49
CA ILE A 531 -21.94 14.96 26.69
C ILE A 531 -20.75 15.71 26.09
N SER A 532 -20.93 16.35 24.93
CA SER A 532 -19.91 17.17 24.27
C SER A 532 -19.45 18.34 25.13
N ASN A 533 -20.37 18.98 25.87
CA ASN A 533 -20.02 20.04 26.82
C ASN A 533 -19.33 19.48 28.07
N GLU A 534 -19.83 18.39 28.65
CA GLU A 534 -19.22 17.72 29.82
C GLU A 534 -17.76 17.29 29.53
N GLN A 535 -17.49 16.80 28.31
CA GLN A 535 -16.14 16.40 27.86
C GLN A 535 -15.30 17.56 27.31
N GLY A 536 -15.86 18.77 27.25
CA GLY A 536 -15.15 19.99 26.81
C GLY A 536 -14.88 20.07 25.30
N TYR A 537 -15.58 19.31 24.46
CA TYR A 537 -15.48 19.42 23.00
C TYR A 537 -16.13 20.67 22.44
N THR A 538 -17.18 21.15 23.09
CA THR A 538 -17.93 22.36 22.74
C THR A 538 -18.27 23.17 23.97
N ARG A 539 -18.64 24.44 23.78
CA ARG A 539 -19.17 25.33 24.82
C ARG A 539 -20.48 25.95 24.32
N ILE A 540 -21.55 25.18 24.37
CA ILE A 540 -22.90 25.54 23.89
C ILE A 540 -23.76 26.06 25.04
N PHE A 541 -23.60 25.53 26.25
CA PHE A 541 -24.30 26.03 27.44
C PHE A 541 -23.56 27.23 28.06
N SER A 542 -24.31 28.16 28.66
CA SER A 542 -23.70 29.22 29.47
C SER A 542 -23.23 28.67 30.84
N ARG A 543 -22.24 29.31 31.47
CA ARG A 543 -21.73 28.95 32.82
C ARG A 543 -22.82 28.88 33.91
N ALA A 544 -23.98 29.52 33.70
CA ALA A 544 -25.11 29.50 34.61
C ALA A 544 -26.03 28.28 34.37
N GLU A 545 -26.28 27.93 33.11
CA GLU A 545 -27.07 26.75 32.72
C GLU A 545 -26.33 25.44 33.03
N GLU A 546 -25.00 25.42 32.83
CA GLU A 546 -24.13 24.29 33.21
C GLU A 546 -24.28 23.92 34.70
N ARG A 547 -24.43 24.92 35.59
CA ARG A 547 -24.58 24.69 37.03
C ARG A 547 -25.94 24.13 37.40
N ILE A 548 -27.01 24.66 36.80
CA ILE A 548 -28.39 24.25 37.06
C ILE A 548 -28.61 22.81 36.57
N GLU A 549 -28.05 22.46 35.41
CA GLU A 549 -28.24 21.13 34.82
C GLU A 549 -27.40 20.04 35.52
N HIS A 550 -26.18 20.35 35.96
CA HIS A 550 -25.39 19.44 36.82
C HIS A 550 -26.10 19.12 38.13
N GLN A 551 -26.83 20.09 38.69
CA GLN A 551 -27.62 19.94 39.91
C GLN A 551 -28.84 19.04 39.68
N ASN A 552 -29.54 19.22 38.55
CA ASN A 552 -30.70 18.43 38.15
C ASN A 552 -30.33 16.98 37.77
N LYS A 553 -29.15 16.75 37.19
CA LYS A 553 -28.63 15.41 36.90
C LYS A 553 -28.27 14.61 38.15
N ARG A 554 -27.66 15.25 39.16
CA ARG A 554 -27.40 14.61 40.46
C ARG A 554 -28.70 14.12 41.11
N THR A 555 -29.75 14.93 41.07
CA THR A 555 -31.06 14.57 41.62
C THR A 555 -31.74 13.44 40.83
N ARG A 556 -31.62 13.40 39.50
CA ARG A 556 -32.15 12.28 38.68
C ARG A 556 -31.39 10.97 38.92
N TYR A 557 -30.06 11.03 39.04
CA TYR A 557 -29.24 9.84 39.29
C TYR A 557 -29.50 9.26 40.68
N ASP A 558 -29.65 10.12 41.71
CA ASP A 558 -30.05 9.68 43.05
C ASP A 558 -31.47 9.06 43.08
N HIS A 559 -32.41 9.60 42.29
CA HIS A 559 -33.75 9.03 42.18
C HIS A 559 -33.80 7.68 41.43
N GLU A 560 -33.03 7.50 40.35
CA GLU A 560 -32.92 6.22 39.66
C GLU A 560 -32.17 5.17 40.49
N HIS A 561 -31.15 5.59 41.26
CA HIS A 561 -30.42 4.72 42.17
C HIS A 561 -31.28 4.29 43.37
N GLN A 562 -32.13 5.18 43.91
CA GLN A 562 -33.11 4.82 44.94
C GLN A 562 -34.19 3.86 44.41
N ARG A 563 -34.67 4.02 43.17
CA ARG A 563 -35.66 3.10 42.58
C ARG A 563 -35.12 1.70 42.32
N ARG A 564 -33.81 1.53 42.11
CA ARG A 564 -33.15 0.21 41.94
C ARG A 564 -32.81 -0.51 43.25
N TYR A 565 -32.91 0.17 44.39
CA TYR A 565 -32.62 -0.42 45.71
C TYR A 565 -33.87 -0.72 46.54
N TYR A 566 -35.05 -0.24 46.12
CA TYR A 566 -36.33 -0.43 46.83
C TYR A 566 -37.41 -1.17 46.01
N HIS A 567 -37.03 -1.79 44.90
CA HIS A 567 -37.79 -2.80 44.16
C HIS A 567 -36.86 -3.96 43.82
#